data_AF-A0A939Y860-F1
#
_entry.id   AF-A0A939Y860-F1
#
_cell.length_a   1.000
_cell.length_b   1.000
_cell.length_c   1.000
_cell.angle_alpha   90.00
_cell.angle_beta   90.00
_cell.angle_gamma   90.00
#
_symmetry.space_group_name_H-M   'P 1'
#
loop_
_entity.id
_entity.type
_entity.pdbx_description
1 polymer ?
#
loop_
_entity_poly.entity_id
_entity_poly.type
_entity_poly.pdbx_seq_one_letter_code
_entity_poly.pdbx_strand_id
1 'polypeptide(L)'
;MKTLLWDWNGTLLDDVQVSYDCLNEMLCRYGLPPVPTIGDYRAVFGFPVRDYYARVGIKGSLFDEVAPLWMDAYMKNQVVCTLRP
;
A
#
# COMPACT_ATOMS: atom_id res chain seq x y z
N MET A 1 25.14 23.69 -3.29
CA MET A 1 24.05 23.03 -2.55
C MET A 1 24.35 21.54 -2.49
N LYS A 2 24.42 20.91 -1.31
CA LYS A 2 24.44 19.44 -1.21
C LYS A 2 23.57 19.01 -0.05
N THR A 3 22.26 19.04 -0.27
CA THR A 3 21.28 18.38 0.59
C THR A 3 20.57 17.36 -0.27
N LEU A 4 20.51 16.12 0.22
CA LEU A 4 19.86 15.00 -0.44
C LEU A 4 18.72 14.55 0.47
N LEU A 5 17.51 14.58 -0.05
CA LEU A 5 16.31 14.10 0.63
C LEU A 5 15.92 12.78 -0.01
N TRP A 6 15.77 11.74 0.82
CA TRP A 6 15.36 10.42 0.37
C TRP A 6 13.97 10.12 0.89
N ASP A 7 13.12 9.63 -0.01
CA ASP A 7 11.88 8.96 0.34
C ASP A 7 12.17 7.48 0.66
N TRP A 8 11.31 6.83 1.45
CA TRP A 8 11.53 5.48 1.95
C TRP A 8 10.87 4.42 1.05
N ASN A 9 9.53 4.35 1.06
CA ASN A 9 8.75 3.35 0.32
C ASN A 9 8.82 3.60 -1.18
N GLY A 10 9.08 2.56 -1.96
CA GLY A 10 9.24 2.64 -3.41
C GLY A 10 10.46 3.43 -3.90
N THR A 11 11.28 3.99 -3.01
CA THR A 11 12.49 4.77 -3.33
C THR A 11 13.75 4.11 -2.80
N LEU A 12 13.84 3.88 -1.49
CA LEU A 12 14.95 3.13 -0.88
C LEU A 12 14.59 1.66 -0.65
N LEU A 13 13.36 1.38 -0.23
CA LEU A 13 12.84 0.03 0.01
C LEU A 13 12.02 -0.42 -1.21
N ASP A 14 12.29 -1.62 -1.73
CA ASP A 14 11.47 -2.20 -2.81
C ASP A 14 10.26 -2.95 -2.23
N ASP A 15 9.31 -2.18 -1.72
CA ASP A 15 8.16 -2.68 -0.96
C ASP A 15 6.89 -2.87 -1.80
N VAL A 16 6.93 -2.54 -3.10
CA VAL A 16 5.73 -2.50 -3.97
C VAL A 16 4.96 -3.82 -3.94
N GLN A 17 5.66 -4.95 -3.96
CA GLN A 17 5.03 -6.26 -3.92
C GLN A 17 4.31 -6.50 -2.59
N VAL A 18 4.99 -6.24 -1.46
CA VAL A 18 4.41 -6.41 -0.12
C VAL A 18 3.22 -5.48 0.09
N SER A 19 3.33 -4.22 -0.34
CA SER A 19 2.25 -3.23 -0.25
C SER A 19 1.02 -3.63 -1.10
N TYR A 20 1.25 -4.19 -2.30
CA TYR A 20 0.21 -4.72 -3.18
C TYR A 20 -0.49 -5.94 -2.57
N ASP A 21 0.29 -6.90 -2.05
CA ASP A 21 -0.26 -8.13 -1.45
C ASP A 21 -1.08 -7.81 -0.20
N CYS A 22 -0.59 -6.93 0.67
CA CYS A 22 -1.32 -6.49 1.86
C CYS A 22 -2.64 -5.78 1.48
N LEU A 23 -2.64 -4.95 0.42
CA LEU A 23 -3.88 -4.32 -0.05
C LEU A 23 -4.89 -5.37 -0.49
N ASN A 24 -4.47 -6.30 -1.36
CA ASN A 24 -5.37 -7.30 -1.92
C ASN A 24 -5.89 -8.29 -0.86
N GLU A 25 -5.09 -8.60 0.16
CA GLU A 25 -5.56 -9.35 1.33
C GLU A 25 -6.72 -8.62 2.02
N MET A 26 -6.57 -7.31 2.27
CA MET A 26 -7.63 -6.50 2.87
C MET A 26 -8.87 -6.43 1.98
N LEU A 27 -8.71 -6.17 0.67
CA LEU A 27 -9.85 -6.11 -0.25
C LEU A 27 -10.65 -7.41 -0.23
N CYS A 28 -9.98 -8.56 -0.34
CA CYS A 28 -10.61 -9.87 -0.27
C CYS A 28 -11.31 -10.11 1.08
N ARG A 29 -10.67 -9.76 2.20
CA ARG A 29 -11.23 -9.92 3.56
C ARG A 29 -12.53 -9.14 3.76
N TYR A 30 -12.66 -7.99 3.11
CA TYR A 30 -13.83 -7.12 3.21
C TYR A 30 -14.81 -7.26 2.03
N GLY A 31 -14.65 -8.31 1.20
CA GLY A 31 -15.57 -8.59 0.08
C GLY A 31 -15.48 -7.62 -1.09
N LEU A 32 -14.36 -6.88 -1.20
CA LEU A 32 -14.06 -5.97 -2.29
C LEU A 32 -13.24 -6.69 -3.38
N PRO A 33 -13.40 -6.31 -4.66
CA PRO A 33 -12.63 -6.91 -5.73
C PRO A 33 -11.13 -6.59 -5.57
N PRO A 34 -10.24 -7.58 -5.71
CA PRO A 34 -8.80 -7.33 -5.66
C PRO A 34 -8.36 -6.48 -6.87
N VAL A 35 -7.28 -5.73 -6.69
CA VAL A 35 -6.60 -5.04 -7.78
C VAL A 35 -5.89 -6.09 -8.64
N PRO A 36 -6.13 -6.17 -9.97
CA PRO A 36 -5.70 -7.32 -10.77
C PRO A 36 -4.19 -7.42 -10.99
N THR A 37 -3.52 -6.28 -11.13
CA THR A 37 -2.08 -6.23 -11.42
C THR A 37 -1.37 -5.16 -10.61
N ILE A 38 -0.05 -5.29 -10.49
CA ILE A 38 0.82 -4.24 -9.91
C ILE A 38 0.73 -2.95 -10.74
N GLY A 39 0.49 -3.05 -12.04
CA GLY A 39 0.29 -1.88 -12.91
C GLY A 39 -0.95 -1.09 -12.51
N ASP A 40 -2.06 -1.79 -12.28
CA ASP A 40 -3.31 -1.18 -11.81
C ASP A 40 -3.15 -0.61 -10.40
N TYR A 41 -2.43 -1.32 -9.53
CA TYR A 41 -2.08 -0.83 -8.19
C TYR A 41 -1.34 0.50 -8.25
N ARG A 42 -0.31 0.59 -9.10
CA ARG A 42 0.45 1.84 -9.29
C ARG A 42 -0.42 2.96 -9.86
N ALA A 43 -1.41 2.64 -10.70
CA ALA A 43 -2.33 3.63 -11.26
C ALA A 43 -3.30 4.22 -10.22
N VAL A 44 -3.69 3.44 -9.22
CA VAL A 44 -4.58 3.92 -8.15
C VAL A 44 -3.84 4.46 -6.93
N PHE A 45 -2.59 4.02 -6.70
CA PHE A 45 -1.75 4.46 -5.60
C PHE A 45 -1.56 5.98 -5.59
N GLY A 46 -1.54 6.57 -4.40
CA GLY A 46 -1.24 7.97 -4.25
C GLY A 46 -1.66 8.53 -2.89
N PHE A 47 -1.48 9.84 -2.77
CA PHE A 47 -1.84 10.61 -1.60
C PHE A 47 -2.95 11.61 -1.93
N PRO A 48 -3.79 12.01 -0.96
CA PRO A 48 -3.88 11.49 0.42
C PRO A 48 -4.25 10.00 0.47
N VAL A 49 -3.75 9.27 1.49
CA VAL A 49 -3.97 7.81 1.61
C VAL A 49 -5.46 7.46 1.59
N ARG A 50 -6.30 8.28 2.23
CA ARG A 50 -7.75 8.09 2.24
C ARG A 50 -8.37 8.11 0.84
N ASP A 51 -7.87 8.97 -0.05
CA ASP A 51 -8.36 9.06 -1.43
C ASP A 51 -7.92 7.84 -2.25
N TYR A 52 -6.70 7.35 -2.03
CA TYR A 52 -6.22 6.10 -2.62
C TYR A 52 -7.09 4.91 -2.20
N TYR A 53 -7.36 4.74 -0.90
CA TYR A 53 -8.23 3.69 -0.39
C TYR A 53 -9.66 3.80 -0.96
N ALA A 54 -10.16 5.02 -1.14
CA ALA A 54 -11.47 5.25 -1.74
C ALA A 54 -11.55 4.79 -3.21
N ARG A 55 -10.47 4.88 -3.99
CA ARG A 55 -10.42 4.43 -5.40
C ARG A 55 -10.61 2.91 -5.53
N VAL A 56 -10.23 2.15 -4.51
CA VAL A 56 -10.35 0.68 -4.45
C VAL A 56 -11.55 0.22 -3.61
N GLY A 57 -12.45 1.13 -3.24
CA GLY A 57 -13.70 0.80 -2.57
C GLY A 57 -13.68 0.88 -1.04
N ILE A 58 -12.54 1.15 -0.41
CA ILE A 58 -12.44 1.32 1.04
C ILE A 58 -12.80 2.77 1.41
N LYS A 59 -14.01 2.98 1.93
CA LYS A 59 -14.59 4.34 2.14
C LYS A 59 -15.29 4.47 3.50
N GLY A 60 -15.43 5.70 3.97
CA GLY A 60 -16.18 5.99 5.19
C GLY A 60 -15.53 5.35 6.42
N SER A 61 -16.35 4.74 7.30
CA SER A 61 -15.87 4.05 8.50
C SER A 61 -15.03 2.80 8.21
N LEU A 62 -15.16 2.22 7.01
CA LEU A 62 -14.35 1.07 6.61
C LEU A 62 -12.87 1.42 6.52
N PHE A 63 -12.54 2.68 6.18
CA PHE A 63 -11.15 3.15 6.20
C PHE A 63 -10.54 3.05 7.60
N ASP A 64 -11.28 3.45 8.62
CA ASP A 64 -10.79 3.50 10.00
C ASP A 64 -10.54 2.09 10.56
N GLU A 65 -11.24 1.08 10.02
CA GLU A 65 -11.03 -0.33 10.36
C GLU A 65 -9.90 -0.97 9.55
N VAL A 66 -9.84 -0.73 8.23
CA VAL A 66 -8.88 -1.41 7.35
C VAL A 66 -7.47 -0.82 7.45
N ALA A 67 -7.33 0.50 7.60
CA ALA A 67 -6.02 1.14 7.57
C ALA A 67 -5.06 0.64 8.67
N PRO A 68 -5.48 0.46 9.93
CA PRO A 68 -4.63 -0.15 10.95
C PRO A 68 -4.25 -1.61 10.63
N LEU A 69 -5.20 -2.41 10.12
CA LEU A 69 -4.94 -3.81 9.78
C LEU A 69 -3.96 -3.95 8.62
N TRP A 70 -4.07 -3.08 7.62
CA TRP A 70 -3.09 -3.00 6.54
C TRP A 70 -1.71 -2.63 7.08
N MET A 71 -1.63 -1.65 7.99
CA MET A 71 -0.35 -1.26 8.61
C MET A 71 0.28 -2.43 9.38
N ASP A 72 -0.50 -3.18 10.16
CA ASP A 72 0.01 -4.35 10.88
C ASP A 72 0.53 -5.44 9.92
N ALA A 73 -0.21 -5.73 8.86
CA ALA A 73 0.19 -6.69 7.82
C ALA A 73 1.49 -6.23 7.12
N TYR A 74 1.56 -4.96 6.74
CA TYR A 74 2.75 -4.37 6.12
C TYR A 74 3.96 -4.44 7.04
N MET A 75 3.81 -4.02 8.31
CA MET A 75 4.91 -4.01 9.27
C MET A 75 5.49 -5.41 9.52
N LYS A 76 4.63 -6.43 9.53
CA LYS A 76 5.03 -7.83 9.67
C LYS A 76 5.76 -8.35 8.44
N ASN A 77 5.33 -7.97 7.24
CA ASN A 77 5.81 -8.56 6.00
C ASN A 77 6.98 -7.78 5.36
N GLN A 78 7.14 -6.48 5.62
CA GLN A 78 8.19 -5.65 5.02
C GLN A 78 9.63 -6.12 5.35
N VAL A 79 9.80 -6.96 6.36
CA VAL A 79 11.11 -7.51 6.77
C VAL A 79 11.78 -8.35 5.67
N VAL A 80 11.02 -8.79 4.67
CA VAL A 80 11.54 -9.53 3.51
C VAL A 80 11.95 -8.61 2.36
N CYS A 81 11.63 -7.31 2.43
CA CYS A 81 11.94 -6.36 1.37
C CYS A 81 13.44 -6.10 1.29
N THR A 82 13.94 -5.93 0.06
CA THR A 82 15.32 -5.52 -0.19
C THR A 82 15.39 -4.03 -0.52
N LEU A 83 16.60 -3.47 -0.50
CA LEU A 83 16.79 -2.12 -1.01
C LEU A 83 16.61 -2.10 -2.52
N ARG A 84 16.14 -0.97 -3.06
CA ARG A 84 16.16 -0.76 -4.51
C ARG A 84 17.60 -0.67 -5.03
N PRO A 85 17.91 -1.31 -6.18
CA PRO A 85 19.24 -1.24 -6.79
C PRO A 85 19.63 0.16 -7.22
#